data_AF-A0A7J6HR85-F1
#
_entry.id   AF-A0A7J6HR85-F1
#
_cell.length_a   1.000
_cell.length_b   1.000
_cell.length_c   1.000
_cell.angle_alpha   90.00
_cell.angle_beta   90.00
_cell.angle_gamma   90.00
#
_symmetry.space_group_name_H-M   'P 1'
#
loop_
_entity.id
_entity.type
_entity.pdbx_description
1 polymer ?
#
loop_
_entity_poly.entity_id
_entity_poly.type
_entity_poly.pdbx_seq_one_letter_code
_entity_poly.pdbx_strand_id
1 'polypeptide(L)'
;MEDSLKFLVLALLISSCAIHVTSDGSDHRYKDNDVVPLYANKVGPFHNPSETYRYFDLPFCSGGDVKEKKEALGEHIHFAVLYNKDRVIEISAKTDPSSVVDLTEDKEADADFTYTVKWTETDIPFEKRMDKYSQSSSLPHHLEIHWFSIINSCVTVLLLTGFLATILMRVLKNDFMKYAQDEEAADDQEETGWKYIHGDVFRFPKYKSVFAAALGSGTQLFTLSTLPQMAMAGFLPFSAIYIELYYIFASVWGHRIYTIYSILFIVFIILLIVTAFITVALTYFQLAAEDHEWWWRSFLCGGSTGLFIYAYCLYYYYARSDMSGFMQTSFFFGYMACICYGFFLMLGMVGFRAALLFVRHIYRSIKCE
;
A
#
# COMPACT_ATOMS: atom_id res chain seq x y z
N MET A 1 19.26 -27.69 7.75
CA MET A 1 19.15 -26.62 6.74
C MET A 1 18.29 -27.11 5.59
N GLU A 2 18.59 -28.30 5.06
CA GLU A 2 17.78 -28.99 4.05
C GLU A 2 16.34 -29.29 4.49
N ASP A 3 16.11 -29.76 5.71
CA ASP A 3 14.77 -30.22 6.11
C ASP A 3 13.79 -29.06 6.34
N SER A 4 14.26 -27.94 6.87
CA SER A 4 13.46 -26.71 7.00
C SER A 4 13.20 -26.06 5.64
N LEU A 5 14.15 -26.14 4.70
CA LEU A 5 13.97 -25.67 3.33
C LEU A 5 12.96 -26.54 2.58
N LYS A 6 13.01 -27.86 2.76
CA LYS A 6 12.04 -28.82 2.19
C LYS A 6 10.64 -28.57 2.74
N PHE A 7 10.50 -28.33 4.04
CA PHE A 7 9.20 -28.01 4.65
C PHE A 7 8.62 -26.68 4.13
N LEU A 8 9.45 -25.67 3.91
CA LEU A 8 9.03 -24.36 3.39
C LEU A 8 8.64 -24.45 1.91
N VAL A 9 9.43 -25.14 1.09
CA VAL A 9 9.10 -25.38 -0.33
C VAL A 9 7.83 -26.21 -0.44
N LEU A 10 7.64 -27.21 0.43
CA LEU A 10 6.43 -28.00 0.49
C LEU A 10 5.22 -27.16 0.94
N ALA A 11 5.37 -26.28 1.94
CA ALA A 11 4.31 -25.40 2.40
C ALA A 11 3.92 -24.34 1.34
N LEU A 12 4.91 -23.78 0.62
CA LEU A 12 4.68 -22.86 -0.51
C LEU A 12 4.00 -23.57 -1.69
N LEU A 13 4.41 -24.80 -2.01
CA LEU A 13 3.79 -25.61 -3.06
C LEU A 13 2.35 -26.00 -2.70
N ILE A 14 2.10 -26.44 -1.45
CA ILE A 14 0.75 -26.76 -0.96
C ILE A 14 -0.13 -25.51 -0.94
N SER A 15 0.40 -24.35 -0.53
CA SER A 15 -0.32 -23.07 -0.58
C SER A 15 -0.62 -22.63 -2.01
N SER A 16 0.23 -22.98 -2.98
CA SER A 16 -0.01 -22.65 -4.40
C SER A 16 -1.00 -23.61 -5.08
N CYS A 17 -1.06 -24.88 -4.63
CA CYS A 17 -1.98 -25.89 -5.17
C CYS A 17 -3.36 -25.88 -4.50
N ALA A 18 -3.50 -25.37 -3.27
CA ALA A 18 -4.78 -25.28 -2.56
C ALA A 18 -5.70 -24.16 -3.06
N ILE A 19 -5.22 -23.32 -3.99
CA ILE A 19 -5.98 -22.21 -4.56
C ILE A 19 -6.47 -22.63 -5.94
N HIS A 20 -7.52 -23.45 -5.97
CA HIS A 20 -8.36 -23.53 -7.16
C HIS A 20 -9.11 -22.21 -7.27
N VAL A 21 -8.58 -21.28 -8.06
CA VAL A 21 -9.34 -20.12 -8.54
C VAL A 21 -10.42 -20.67 -9.47
N THR A 22 -11.63 -20.85 -8.95
CA THR A 22 -12.81 -21.11 -9.77
C THR A 22 -13.39 -19.78 -10.17
N SER A 23 -13.63 -19.62 -11.45
CA SER A 23 -14.08 -18.39 -12.07
C SER A 23 -15.54 -18.61 -12.51
N ASP A 24 -16.43 -17.65 -12.24
CA ASP A 24 -17.89 -17.78 -12.43
C ASP A 24 -18.48 -16.55 -13.15
N GLY A 25 -19.59 -16.78 -13.84
CA GLY A 25 -20.54 -15.82 -14.41
C GLY A 25 -20.07 -15.06 -15.66
N SER A 26 -18.90 -14.43 -15.59
CA SER A 26 -18.32 -13.62 -16.68
C SER A 26 -17.19 -14.32 -17.43
N ASP A 27 -16.71 -15.46 -16.94
CA ASP A 27 -15.59 -16.21 -17.51
C ASP A 27 -16.03 -17.35 -18.42
N HIS A 28 -16.97 -17.08 -19.32
CA HIS A 28 -17.19 -18.02 -20.42
C HIS A 28 -15.92 -18.08 -21.26
N ARG A 29 -15.10 -19.11 -21.06
CA ARG A 29 -14.00 -19.44 -21.97
C ARG A 29 -14.61 -19.95 -23.27
N TYR A 30 -14.75 -19.04 -24.23
CA TYR A 30 -15.12 -19.38 -25.60
C TYR A 30 -14.22 -20.49 -26.11
N LYS A 31 -14.84 -21.57 -26.59
CA LYS A 31 -14.16 -22.64 -27.30
C LYS A 31 -14.01 -22.22 -28.77
N ASP A 32 -13.11 -22.88 -29.50
CA ASP A 32 -12.98 -22.67 -30.93
C ASP A 32 -14.36 -22.84 -31.61
N ASN A 33 -14.77 -21.81 -32.38
CA ASN A 33 -16.08 -21.64 -33.04
C ASN A 33 -17.28 -21.19 -32.18
N ASP A 34 -17.10 -20.81 -30.91
CA ASP A 34 -18.20 -20.21 -30.15
C ASP A 34 -18.52 -18.77 -30.64
N VAL A 35 -19.80 -18.44 -30.70
CA VAL A 35 -20.27 -17.10 -31.09
C VAL A 35 -20.08 -16.13 -29.91
N VAL A 36 -19.26 -15.10 -30.12
CA VAL A 36 -18.98 -14.04 -29.14
C VAL A 36 -19.89 -12.83 -29.41
N PRO A 37 -20.86 -12.50 -28.54
CA PRO A 37 -21.62 -11.26 -28.68
C PRO A 37 -20.75 -10.06 -28.31
N LEU A 38 -20.38 -9.25 -29.31
CA LEU A 38 -19.65 -8.00 -29.13
C LEU A 38 -20.64 -6.83 -29.02
N TYR A 39 -20.64 -6.16 -27.88
CA TYR A 39 -21.36 -4.90 -27.70
C TYR A 39 -20.41 -3.74 -28.00
N ALA A 40 -20.60 -3.08 -29.13
CA ALA A 40 -19.85 -1.90 -29.51
C ALA A 40 -20.72 -0.64 -29.33
N ASN A 41 -20.16 0.41 -28.75
CA ASN A 41 -20.79 1.72 -28.63
C ASN A 41 -20.04 2.73 -29.54
N LYS A 42 -20.13 4.02 -29.26
CA LYS A 42 -19.35 5.07 -29.92
C LYS A 42 -17.87 5.01 -29.53
N VAL A 43 -16.99 5.29 -30.49
CA VAL A 43 -15.54 5.40 -30.33
C VAL A 43 -15.09 6.83 -30.61
N GLY A 44 -14.14 7.34 -29.85
CA GLY A 44 -13.65 8.72 -30.00
C GLY A 44 -12.16 8.84 -29.66
N PRO A 45 -11.47 9.86 -30.17
CA PRO A 45 -10.08 10.12 -29.83
C PRO A 45 -9.95 10.56 -28.37
N PHE A 46 -8.95 10.02 -27.65
CA PHE A 46 -8.72 10.31 -26.23
C PHE A 46 -8.52 11.81 -25.93
N HIS A 47 -8.03 12.56 -26.91
CA HIS A 47 -7.75 13.99 -26.82
C HIS A 47 -8.96 14.89 -27.16
N ASN A 48 -10.06 14.33 -27.68
CA ASN A 48 -11.27 15.09 -28.03
C ASN A 48 -12.55 14.24 -27.81
N PRO A 49 -13.07 14.16 -26.57
CA PRO A 49 -14.23 13.33 -26.22
C PRO A 49 -15.53 13.74 -26.91
N SER A 50 -15.61 14.96 -27.45
CA SER A 50 -16.78 15.47 -28.16
C SER A 50 -16.94 14.87 -29.56
N GLU A 51 -15.86 14.32 -30.11
CA GLU A 51 -15.83 13.72 -31.44
C GLU A 51 -16.05 12.21 -31.31
N THR A 52 -17.25 11.76 -31.68
CA THR A 52 -17.65 10.36 -31.51
C THR A 52 -18.10 9.78 -32.84
N TYR A 53 -17.56 8.62 -33.18
CA TYR A 53 -17.86 7.84 -34.37
C TYR A 53 -18.55 6.55 -33.94
N ARG A 54 -19.48 6.01 -34.74
CA ARG A 54 -19.97 4.65 -34.47
C ARG A 54 -18.84 3.67 -34.78
N TYR A 55 -18.70 2.63 -33.96
CA TYR A 55 -17.66 1.62 -34.15
C TYR A 55 -17.68 1.00 -35.56
N PHE A 56 -18.87 0.77 -36.13
CA PHE A 56 -19.06 0.18 -37.46
C PHE A 56 -18.92 1.18 -38.63
N ASP A 57 -18.85 2.49 -38.36
CA ASP A 57 -18.62 3.51 -39.41
C ASP A 57 -17.13 3.59 -39.78
N LEU A 58 -16.24 2.97 -39.01
CA LEU A 58 -14.81 2.93 -39.28
C LEU A 58 -14.50 1.95 -40.42
N PRO A 59 -13.63 2.32 -41.38
CA PRO A 59 -13.36 1.53 -42.59
C PRO A 59 -12.73 0.15 -42.32
N PHE A 60 -12.33 -0.12 -41.08
CA PHE A 60 -11.68 -1.37 -40.64
C PHE A 60 -12.64 -2.32 -39.90
N CYS A 61 -13.88 -1.87 -39.61
CA CYS A 61 -14.84 -2.55 -38.76
C CYS A 61 -16.13 -2.87 -39.54
N SER A 62 -16.02 -3.61 -40.63
CA SER A 62 -17.18 -4.11 -41.38
C SER A 62 -17.26 -5.64 -41.27
N GLY A 63 -18.29 -6.15 -40.60
CA GLY A 63 -18.49 -7.59 -40.54
C GLY A 63 -19.50 -8.04 -39.49
N GLY A 64 -20.71 -8.36 -39.92
CA GLY A 64 -21.70 -9.13 -39.15
C GLY A 64 -23.14 -8.62 -39.26
N ASP A 65 -24.10 -9.45 -38.87
CA ASP A 65 -25.49 -9.06 -38.61
C ASP A 65 -25.53 -8.12 -37.39
N VAL A 66 -25.41 -6.81 -37.64
CA VAL A 66 -25.50 -5.79 -36.59
C VAL A 66 -26.97 -5.62 -36.19
N LYS A 67 -27.31 -6.03 -34.96
CA LYS A 67 -28.58 -5.65 -34.34
C LYS A 67 -28.39 -4.33 -33.61
N GLU A 68 -28.80 -3.23 -34.26
CA GLU A 68 -28.80 -1.93 -33.61
C GLU A 68 -29.75 -1.95 -32.42
N LYS A 69 -29.24 -1.48 -31.27
CA LYS A 69 -30.07 -1.24 -30.11
C LYS A 69 -30.81 0.06 -30.37
N LYS A 70 -32.12 -0.03 -30.58
CA LYS A 70 -32.97 1.15 -30.79
C LYS A 70 -32.70 2.20 -29.73
N GLU A 71 -32.41 3.41 -30.18
CA GLU A 71 -32.31 4.57 -29.29
C GLU A 71 -33.74 5.00 -28.97
N ALA A 72 -34.06 5.03 -27.68
CA ALA A 72 -35.43 5.03 -27.24
C ALA A 72 -35.55 5.99 -26.05
N LEU A 73 -36.42 6.98 -26.17
CA LEU A 73 -36.63 8.01 -25.15
C LEU A 73 -37.88 7.69 -24.34
N GLY A 74 -37.72 7.55 -23.04
CA GLY A 74 -38.82 7.33 -22.12
C GLY A 74 -39.69 8.56 -21.93
N GLU A 75 -40.97 8.48 -22.30
CA GLU A 75 -41.91 9.59 -22.12
C GLU A 75 -42.46 9.65 -20.69
N HIS A 76 -42.71 8.48 -20.09
CA HIS A 76 -43.34 8.39 -18.78
C HIS A 76 -42.36 7.96 -17.68
N ILE A 77 -42.27 8.78 -16.63
CA ILE A 77 -41.43 8.48 -15.45
C ILE A 77 -42.32 8.10 -14.26
N HIS A 78 -42.13 6.90 -13.74
CA HIS A 78 -42.72 6.45 -12.49
C HIS A 78 -41.80 6.76 -11.32
N PHE A 79 -42.22 7.67 -10.45
CA PHE A 79 -41.59 7.93 -9.17
C PHE A 79 -42.23 7.05 -8.09
N ALA A 80 -41.47 6.13 -7.53
CA ALA A 80 -41.85 5.40 -6.33
C ALA A 80 -41.19 6.09 -5.13
N VAL A 81 -42.01 6.71 -4.27
CA VAL A 81 -41.56 7.41 -3.08
C VAL A 81 -41.88 6.57 -1.84
N LEU A 82 -40.82 6.15 -1.15
CA LEU A 82 -40.91 5.44 0.12
C LEU A 82 -40.84 6.48 1.26
N TYR A 83 -41.81 6.44 2.16
CA TYR A 83 -41.88 7.38 3.28
C TYR A 83 -42.14 6.66 4.61
N ASN A 84 -41.61 7.22 5.69
CA ASN A 84 -41.88 6.81 7.05
C ASN A 84 -42.36 8.04 7.82
N LYS A 85 -43.64 8.06 8.21
CA LYS A 85 -44.31 9.22 8.84
C LYS A 85 -44.12 10.48 7.96
N ASP A 86 -43.53 11.55 8.49
CA ASP A 86 -43.33 12.81 7.78
C ASP A 86 -42.00 12.90 7.00
N ARG A 87 -41.30 11.77 6.80
CA ARG A 87 -39.95 11.76 6.19
C ARG A 87 -39.86 10.82 4.99
N VAL A 88 -39.32 11.33 3.89
CA VAL A 88 -38.98 10.55 2.69
C VAL A 88 -37.69 9.75 2.95
N ILE A 89 -37.75 8.45 2.68
CA ILE A 89 -36.65 7.50 2.84
C ILE A 89 -35.92 7.31 1.51
N GLU A 90 -36.66 7.03 0.45
CA GLU A 90 -36.11 6.73 -0.87
C GLU A 90 -37.04 7.25 -1.98
N ILE A 91 -36.46 7.74 -3.07
CA ILE A 91 -37.16 8.06 -4.31
C ILE A 91 -36.50 7.22 -5.41
N SER A 92 -37.27 6.31 -6.00
CA SER A 92 -36.83 5.54 -7.18
C SER A 92 -37.58 6.06 -8.41
N ALA A 93 -36.83 6.48 -9.42
CA ALA A 93 -37.37 6.84 -10.73
C ALA A 93 -37.16 5.68 -11.69
N LYS A 94 -38.22 5.21 -12.33
CA LYS A 94 -38.17 4.20 -13.37
C LYS A 94 -38.97 4.67 -14.57
N THR A 95 -38.37 4.57 -15.74
CA THR A 95 -39.08 4.77 -17.01
C THR A 95 -39.86 3.50 -17.35
N ASP A 96 -41.09 3.66 -17.84
CA ASP A 96 -41.86 2.53 -18.36
C ASP A 96 -41.28 2.08 -19.72
N PRO A 97 -40.83 0.82 -19.87
CA PRO A 97 -40.31 0.31 -21.14
C PRO A 97 -41.35 0.27 -22.27
N SER A 98 -42.64 0.43 -21.96
CA SER A 98 -43.74 0.39 -22.93
C SER A 98 -44.13 1.77 -23.50
N SER A 99 -43.78 2.87 -22.82
CA SER A 99 -44.04 4.25 -23.27
C SER A 99 -42.74 4.93 -23.71
N VAL A 100 -42.29 4.57 -24.91
CA VAL A 100 -40.97 4.97 -25.41
C VAL A 100 -41.08 5.47 -26.84
N VAL A 101 -40.52 6.65 -27.11
CA VAL A 101 -40.37 7.19 -28.46
C VAL A 101 -39.12 6.60 -29.09
N ASP A 102 -39.28 6.00 -30.27
CA ASP A 102 -38.16 5.52 -31.08
C ASP A 102 -37.45 6.74 -31.71
N LEU A 103 -36.21 6.98 -31.29
CA LEU A 103 -35.34 8.06 -31.81
C LEU A 103 -34.32 7.52 -32.83
N THR A 104 -34.47 6.28 -33.30
CA THR A 104 -33.47 5.63 -34.17
C THR A 104 -33.32 6.35 -35.52
N GLU A 105 -34.37 7.01 -36.00
CA GLU A 105 -34.29 7.86 -37.19
C GLU A 105 -34.08 9.31 -36.72
N ASP A 106 -32.98 9.97 -37.14
CA ASP A 106 -32.63 11.38 -36.85
C ASP A 106 -33.67 12.37 -37.42
N LYS A 107 -34.92 12.26 -36.96
CA LYS A 107 -36.08 13.05 -37.35
C LYS A 107 -36.58 13.80 -36.12
N GLU A 108 -37.16 14.97 -36.35
CA GLU A 108 -37.87 15.70 -35.30
C GLU A 108 -39.01 14.82 -34.77
N ALA A 109 -38.96 14.50 -33.47
CA ALA A 109 -39.94 13.69 -32.77
C ALA A 109 -40.53 14.52 -31.63
N ASP A 110 -41.85 14.70 -31.66
CA ASP A 110 -42.58 15.29 -30.54
C ASP A 110 -42.74 14.23 -29.45
N ALA A 111 -42.30 14.55 -28.22
CA ALA A 111 -42.37 13.66 -27.07
C ALA A 111 -43.06 14.39 -25.90
N ASP A 112 -44.14 13.79 -25.39
CA ASP A 112 -44.91 14.34 -24.28
C ASP A 112 -44.47 13.71 -22.96
N PHE A 113 -43.65 14.44 -22.20
CA PHE A 113 -43.17 13.96 -20.92
C PHE A 113 -44.25 13.98 -19.85
N THR A 114 -44.53 12.81 -19.29
CA THR A 114 -45.50 12.64 -18.22
C THR A 114 -44.87 11.91 -17.03
N TYR A 115 -45.43 12.09 -15.85
CA TYR A 115 -44.93 11.42 -14.66
C TYR A 115 -46.06 10.96 -13.75
N THR A 116 -45.83 9.84 -13.06
CA THR A 116 -46.71 9.32 -12.03
C THR A 116 -45.93 9.17 -10.74
N VAL A 117 -46.51 9.63 -9.62
CA VAL A 117 -45.92 9.48 -8.29
C VAL A 117 -46.74 8.50 -7.45
N LYS A 118 -46.09 7.43 -6.99
CA LYS A 118 -46.67 6.44 -6.08
C LYS A 118 -45.99 6.52 -4.71
N TRP A 119 -46.77 6.86 -3.70
CA TRP A 119 -46.32 6.92 -2.30
C TRP A 119 -46.57 5.59 -1.60
N THR A 120 -45.55 5.05 -0.94
CA THR A 120 -45.61 3.77 -0.20
C THR A 120 -45.00 3.94 1.18
N GLU A 121 -45.75 3.56 2.23
CA GLU A 121 -45.27 3.62 3.61
C GLU A 121 -44.25 2.50 3.89
N THR A 122 -43.21 2.79 4.67
CA THR A 122 -42.16 1.85 5.06
C THR A 122 -41.79 1.96 6.53
N ASP A 123 -41.46 0.82 7.15
CA ASP A 123 -40.97 0.74 8.54
C ASP A 123 -39.48 1.11 8.70
N ILE A 124 -38.79 1.43 7.61
CA ILE A 124 -37.36 1.77 7.64
C ILE A 124 -37.16 3.11 8.36
N PRO A 125 -36.38 3.16 9.47
CA PRO A 125 -36.04 4.41 10.13
C PRO A 125 -35.23 5.33 9.21
N PHE A 126 -35.48 6.64 9.28
CA PHE A 126 -34.80 7.65 8.45
C PHE A 126 -33.26 7.57 8.51
N GLU A 127 -32.70 7.16 9.64
CA GLU A 127 -31.26 7.03 9.85
C GLU A 127 -30.63 5.96 8.94
N LYS A 128 -31.37 4.89 8.62
CA LYS A 128 -30.89 3.75 7.82
C LYS A 128 -31.07 3.92 6.32
N ARG A 129 -31.51 5.10 5.85
CA ARG A 129 -31.78 5.34 4.42
C ARG A 129 -30.56 5.18 3.51
N MET A 130 -29.35 5.36 4.06
CA MET A 130 -28.10 5.28 3.29
C MET A 130 -27.53 3.87 3.18
N ASP A 131 -28.05 2.90 3.94
CA ASP A 131 -27.51 1.53 4.02
C ASP A 131 -27.56 0.80 2.66
N LYS A 132 -28.54 1.12 1.82
CA LYS A 132 -28.64 0.59 0.46
C LYS A 132 -27.46 1.03 -0.42
N TYR A 133 -27.03 2.28 -0.30
CA TYR A 133 -25.96 2.85 -1.12
C TYR A 133 -24.58 2.41 -0.62
N SER A 134 -24.42 2.17 0.68
CA SER A 134 -23.18 1.62 1.21
C SER A 134 -22.93 0.19 0.68
N GLN A 135 -23.98 -0.64 0.61
CA GLN A 135 -23.88 -1.98 0.01
C GLN A 135 -23.67 -1.95 -1.51
N SER A 136 -24.22 -0.95 -2.21
CA SER A 136 -24.04 -0.79 -3.66
C SER A 136 -22.60 -0.35 -4.02
N SER A 137 -21.96 0.43 -3.14
CA SER A 137 -20.54 0.80 -3.28
C SER A 137 -19.60 -0.38 -3.02
N SER A 138 -20.07 -1.42 -2.34
CA SER A 138 -19.37 -2.69 -2.16
C SER A 138 -19.85 -3.73 -3.18
N LEU A 139 -19.37 -3.63 -4.42
CA LEU A 139 -19.58 -4.69 -5.41
C LEU A 139 -18.90 -5.99 -4.88
N PRO A 140 -19.64 -7.08 -4.59
CA PRO A 140 -19.17 -8.17 -3.74
C PRO A 140 -17.98 -8.96 -4.32
N HIS A 141 -17.84 -9.07 -5.64
CA HIS A 141 -16.78 -9.87 -6.27
C HIS A 141 -15.38 -9.24 -6.19
N HIS A 142 -15.26 -7.91 -6.18
CA HIS A 142 -13.95 -7.26 -6.03
C HIS A 142 -13.46 -7.26 -4.57
N LEU A 143 -14.38 -7.39 -3.60
CA LEU A 143 -14.06 -7.44 -2.18
C LEU A 143 -13.37 -8.76 -1.80
N GLU A 144 -13.83 -9.88 -2.34
CA GLU A 144 -13.23 -11.20 -2.11
C GLU A 144 -11.80 -11.28 -2.68
N ILE A 145 -11.58 -10.74 -3.89
CA ILE A 145 -10.25 -10.67 -4.51
C ILE A 145 -9.30 -9.79 -3.68
N HIS A 146 -9.81 -8.69 -3.12
CA HIS A 146 -9.06 -7.84 -2.19
C HIS A 146 -8.66 -8.58 -0.91
N TRP A 147 -9.61 -9.20 -0.22
CA TRP A 147 -9.34 -9.97 0.99
C TRP A 147 -8.33 -11.09 0.74
N PHE A 148 -8.44 -11.78 -0.40
CA PHE A 148 -7.54 -12.86 -0.77
C PHE A 148 -6.11 -12.36 -1.00
N SER A 149 -5.94 -11.25 -1.72
CA SER A 149 -4.63 -10.62 -1.94
C SER A 149 -4.01 -10.08 -0.65
N ILE A 150 -4.83 -9.51 0.24
CA ILE A 150 -4.40 -8.95 1.52
C ILE A 150 -3.97 -10.05 2.48
N ILE A 151 -4.76 -11.12 2.63
CA ILE A 151 -4.37 -12.27 3.46
C ILE A 151 -3.06 -12.87 2.96
N ASN A 152 -2.91 -13.01 1.64
CA ASN A 152 -1.69 -13.55 1.05
C ASN A 152 -0.46 -12.64 1.29
N SER A 153 -0.63 -11.32 1.18
CA SER A 153 0.41 -10.34 1.53
C SER A 153 0.76 -10.38 3.03
N CYS A 154 -0.25 -10.43 3.91
CA CYS A 154 -0.03 -10.55 5.36
C CYS A 154 0.74 -11.81 5.73
N VAL A 155 0.30 -12.95 5.20
CA VAL A 155 0.91 -14.25 5.47
C VAL A 155 2.34 -14.28 4.95
N THR A 156 2.60 -13.78 3.74
CA THR A 156 3.96 -13.73 3.20
C THR A 156 4.88 -12.80 3.99
N VAL A 157 4.41 -11.62 4.42
CA VAL A 157 5.19 -10.71 5.27
C VAL A 157 5.47 -11.33 6.64
N LEU A 158 4.49 -11.98 7.28
CA LEU A 158 4.68 -12.65 8.57
C LEU A 158 5.63 -13.86 8.47
N LEU A 159 5.54 -14.63 7.39
CA LEU A 159 6.44 -15.75 7.16
C LEU A 159 7.88 -15.29 6.86
N LEU A 160 8.05 -14.26 6.03
CA LEU A 160 9.37 -13.70 5.73
C LEU A 160 10.01 -13.05 6.96
N THR A 161 9.23 -12.31 7.76
CA THR A 161 9.73 -11.72 9.01
C THR A 161 10.05 -12.78 10.06
N GLY A 162 9.20 -13.80 10.24
CA GLY A 162 9.47 -14.93 11.12
C GLY A 162 10.72 -15.71 10.70
N PHE A 163 10.90 -15.96 9.40
CA PHE A 163 12.10 -16.58 8.88
C PHE A 163 13.36 -15.75 9.17
N LEU A 164 13.32 -14.45 8.88
CA LEU A 164 14.44 -13.55 9.18
C LEU A 164 14.74 -13.49 10.68
N ALA A 165 13.72 -13.55 11.53
CA ALA A 165 13.85 -13.58 12.98
C ALA A 165 14.56 -14.86 13.46
N THR A 166 14.20 -16.02 12.89
CA THR A 166 14.86 -17.28 13.24
C THR A 166 16.33 -17.32 12.80
N ILE A 167 16.65 -16.73 11.63
CA ILE A 167 18.04 -16.58 11.19
C ILE A 167 18.79 -15.69 12.17
N LEU A 168 18.25 -14.52 12.50
CA LEU A 168 18.90 -13.56 13.38
C LEU A 168 19.12 -14.14 14.80
N MET A 169 18.11 -14.82 15.36
CA MET A 169 18.23 -15.51 16.65
C MET A 169 19.25 -16.64 16.62
N ARG A 170 19.37 -17.35 15.49
CA ARG A 170 20.35 -18.43 15.33
C ARG A 170 21.78 -17.89 15.20
N VAL A 171 21.97 -16.81 14.44
CA VAL A 171 23.27 -16.11 14.34
C VAL A 171 23.67 -15.57 15.71
N LEU A 172 22.75 -14.88 16.39
CA LEU A 172 22.96 -14.35 17.73
C LEU A 172 23.32 -15.44 18.74
N LYS A 173 22.61 -16.58 18.73
CA LYS A 173 22.96 -17.74 19.59
C LYS A 173 24.35 -18.30 19.25
N ASN A 174 24.72 -18.35 17.97
CA ASN A 174 26.01 -18.85 17.54
C ASN A 174 27.16 -17.90 17.91
N ASP A 175 26.94 -16.59 17.85
CA ASP A 175 27.88 -15.57 18.31
C ASP A 175 28.10 -15.67 19.82
N PHE A 176 27.03 -15.76 20.62
CA PHE A 176 27.15 -15.89 22.07
C PHE A 176 27.98 -17.11 22.50
N MET A 177 27.78 -18.26 21.84
CA MET A 177 28.56 -19.47 22.14
C MET A 177 30.04 -19.33 21.80
N LYS A 178 30.40 -18.48 20.83
CA LYS A 178 31.79 -18.23 20.43
C LYS A 178 32.51 -17.35 21.46
N TYR A 179 31.87 -16.27 21.90
CA TYR A 179 32.48 -15.37 22.89
C TYR A 179 32.62 -15.99 24.29
N ALA A 180 31.70 -16.87 24.70
CA ALA A 180 31.82 -17.62 25.95
C ALA A 180 33.04 -18.56 25.99
N GLN A 181 33.57 -18.99 24.83
CA GLN A 181 34.78 -19.82 24.77
C GLN A 181 36.08 -19.00 24.74
N ASP A 182 36.04 -17.72 24.36
CA ASP A 182 37.23 -16.86 24.29
C ASP A 182 37.60 -16.24 25.65
N GLU A 183 36.66 -16.09 26.60
CA GLU A 183 36.95 -15.59 27.97
C GLU A 183 37.81 -16.57 28.80
N GLU A 184 37.75 -17.87 28.55
CA GLU A 184 38.61 -18.87 29.22
C GLU A 184 40.07 -18.86 28.70
N ALA A 185 40.35 -18.15 27.59
CA ALA A 185 41.68 -18.08 26.97
C ALA A 185 42.43 -16.74 27.21
N ALA A 186 41.85 -15.82 27.99
CA ALA A 186 42.31 -14.43 28.10
C ALA A 186 43.23 -14.12 29.31
N ASP A 187 43.62 -15.10 30.13
CA ASP A 187 44.41 -14.85 31.36
C ASP A 187 45.93 -14.64 31.13
N ASP A 188 46.41 -14.63 29.88
CA ASP A 188 47.84 -14.50 29.54
C ASP A 188 48.13 -13.39 28.49
N GLN A 189 47.68 -12.15 28.71
CA GLN A 189 48.16 -11.00 27.91
C GLN A 189 48.88 -9.95 28.76
N GLU A 190 50.22 -9.98 28.65
CA GLU A 190 51.16 -8.96 29.13
C GLU A 190 50.71 -7.54 28.76
N GLU A 191 50.70 -6.63 29.73
CA GLU A 191 50.48 -5.20 29.50
C GLU A 191 51.53 -4.65 28.51
N THR A 192 51.14 -4.49 27.24
CA THR A 192 51.93 -3.82 26.21
C THR A 192 51.16 -2.63 25.61
N GLY A 193 51.88 -1.54 25.32
CA GLY A 193 51.38 -0.45 24.48
C GLY A 193 50.49 0.61 25.16
N TRP A 194 50.13 1.65 24.41
CA TRP A 194 49.40 2.90 24.74
C TRP A 194 50.00 3.83 25.81
N LYS A 195 50.44 3.33 26.97
CA LYS A 195 51.01 4.18 28.06
C LYS A 195 52.32 4.90 27.66
N TYR A 196 53.15 4.28 26.83
CA TYR A 196 54.41 4.88 26.33
C TYR A 196 54.21 5.88 25.17
N ILE A 197 53.04 5.88 24.53
CA ILE A 197 52.81 6.59 23.26
C ILE A 197 52.03 7.90 23.50
N HIS A 198 51.54 8.15 24.72
CA HIS A 198 50.73 9.31 25.08
C HIS A 198 51.32 10.67 24.65
N GLY A 199 52.66 10.78 24.51
CA GLY A 199 53.34 11.97 23.97
C GLY A 199 53.47 12.06 22.44
N ASP A 200 53.45 10.92 21.73
CA ASP A 200 53.53 10.84 20.26
C ASP A 200 52.15 10.74 19.58
N VAL A 201 51.07 10.49 20.33
CA VAL A 201 49.67 10.43 19.80
C VAL A 201 49.24 11.70 19.07
N PHE A 202 49.75 12.88 19.47
CA PHE A 202 49.32 14.17 18.92
C PHE A 202 50.22 14.71 17.80
N ARG A 203 51.11 13.88 17.24
CA ARG A 203 52.01 14.30 16.16
C ARG A 203 51.24 14.39 14.85
N PHE A 204 51.19 15.58 14.27
CA PHE A 204 50.47 15.80 13.01
C PHE A 204 51.08 15.00 11.85
N PRO A 205 50.25 14.38 10.97
CA PRO A 205 50.75 13.62 9.84
C PRO A 205 51.48 14.51 8.84
N LYS A 206 52.49 13.92 8.16
CA LYS A 206 53.41 14.61 7.23
C LYS A 206 52.68 15.29 6.06
N TYR A 207 51.49 14.83 5.69
CA TYR A 207 50.66 15.36 4.59
C TYR A 207 49.25 15.74 5.06
N LYS A 208 49.15 16.89 5.72
CA LYS A 208 47.91 17.39 6.36
C LYS A 208 46.73 17.55 5.39
N SER A 209 46.98 18.01 4.17
CA SER A 209 45.94 18.26 3.16
C SER A 209 45.33 16.97 2.62
N VAL A 210 46.14 15.95 2.35
CA VAL A 210 45.67 14.64 1.90
C VAL A 210 44.88 13.94 3.00
N PHE A 211 45.37 14.02 4.24
CA PHE A 211 44.67 13.45 5.40
C PHE A 211 43.34 14.15 5.68
N ALA A 212 43.28 15.48 5.59
CA ALA A 212 42.03 16.23 5.72
C ALA A 212 41.06 15.98 4.56
N ALA A 213 41.55 15.82 3.33
CA ALA A 213 40.72 15.46 2.18
C ALA A 213 40.20 14.02 2.28
N ALA A 214 41.01 13.08 2.77
CA ALA A 214 40.61 11.70 3.03
C ALA A 214 39.60 11.62 4.19
N LEU A 215 39.81 12.39 5.26
CA LEU A 215 38.84 12.53 6.36
C LEU A 215 37.55 13.18 5.88
N GLY A 216 37.61 14.27 5.12
CA GLY A 216 36.44 14.95 4.55
C GLY A 216 35.63 14.03 3.63
N SER A 217 36.30 13.33 2.72
CA SER A 217 35.69 12.34 1.82
C SER A 217 35.17 11.12 2.59
N GLY A 218 35.87 10.72 3.66
CA GLY A 218 35.47 9.65 4.57
C GLY A 218 34.23 10.02 5.39
N THR A 219 34.16 11.23 5.93
CA THR A 219 32.95 11.76 6.59
C THR A 219 31.79 11.91 5.61
N GLN A 220 32.07 12.24 4.34
CA GLN A 220 31.05 12.26 3.29
C GLN A 220 30.57 10.84 2.93
N LEU A 221 31.47 9.85 2.91
CA LEU A 221 31.11 8.42 2.76
C LEU A 221 30.34 7.88 3.97
N PHE A 222 30.62 8.40 5.17
CA PHE A 222 29.96 8.02 6.42
C PHE A 222 28.57 8.66 6.56
N THR A 223 28.39 9.92 6.15
CA THR A 223 27.04 10.47 5.99
C THR A 223 26.28 9.76 4.87
N LEU A 224 26.96 9.35 3.80
CA LEU A 224 26.44 8.45 2.78
C LEU A 224 26.25 6.99 3.24
N SER A 225 26.69 6.54 4.41
CA SER A 225 26.43 5.16 4.88
C SER A 225 25.12 5.09 5.68
N THR A 226 24.77 6.18 6.37
CA THR A 226 23.48 6.31 7.08
C THR A 226 22.28 6.42 6.13
N LEU A 227 22.45 7.07 4.97
CA LEU A 227 21.40 7.27 3.97
C LEU A 227 20.90 5.95 3.30
N PRO A 228 21.76 5.05 2.81
CA PRO A 228 21.39 3.73 2.31
C PRO A 228 20.72 2.88 3.36
N GLN A 229 21.20 2.92 4.60
CA GLN A 229 20.58 2.19 5.71
C GLN A 229 19.16 2.69 5.96
N MET A 230 18.94 4.01 5.97
CA MET A 230 17.61 4.61 6.07
C MET A 230 16.71 4.26 4.88
N ALA A 231 17.26 4.26 3.66
CA ALA A 231 16.54 3.93 2.44
C ALA A 231 16.09 2.46 2.44
N MET A 232 17.00 1.53 2.77
CA MET A 232 16.69 0.11 2.88
C MET A 232 15.65 -0.16 3.98
N ALA A 233 15.78 0.51 5.12
CA ALA A 233 14.87 0.37 6.24
C ALA A 233 13.43 0.81 5.91
N GLY A 234 13.30 1.91 5.17
CA GLY A 234 11.99 2.51 4.88
C GLY A 234 11.27 1.88 3.69
N PHE A 235 12.01 1.29 2.74
CA PHE A 235 11.46 0.68 1.54
C PHE A 235 10.58 -0.55 1.83
N LEU A 236 11.00 -1.42 2.76
CA LEU A 236 10.28 -2.66 3.07
C LEU A 236 8.93 -2.43 3.78
N PRO A 237 8.81 -1.57 4.81
CA PRO A 237 7.51 -1.20 5.36
C PRO A 237 6.66 -0.45 4.34
N PHE A 238 7.27 0.37 3.48
CA PHE A 238 6.55 1.10 2.43
C PHE A 238 5.94 0.16 1.38
N SER A 239 6.68 -0.85 0.92
CA SER A 239 6.16 -1.82 -0.06
C SER A 239 5.00 -2.64 0.51
N ALA A 240 5.02 -2.95 1.81
CA ALA A 240 3.93 -3.65 2.50
C ALA A 240 2.63 -2.83 2.54
N ILE A 241 2.70 -1.50 2.59
CA ILE A 241 1.53 -0.61 2.66
C ILE A 241 1.13 0.02 1.32
N TYR A 242 1.93 -0.19 0.26
CA TYR A 242 1.81 0.54 -1.01
C TYR A 242 0.41 0.47 -1.64
N ILE A 243 -0.18 -0.73 -1.68
CA ILE A 243 -1.50 -0.95 -2.29
C ILE A 243 -2.59 -0.21 -1.50
N GLU A 244 -2.55 -0.29 -0.17
CA GLU A 244 -3.54 0.37 0.68
C GLU A 244 -3.39 1.89 0.66
N LEU A 245 -2.15 2.37 0.61
CA LEU A 245 -1.84 3.78 0.44
C LEU A 245 -2.47 4.34 -0.85
N TYR A 246 -2.42 3.58 -1.95
CA TYR A 246 -3.10 3.97 -3.20
C TYR A 246 -4.62 4.15 -3.00
N TYR A 247 -5.29 3.21 -2.33
CA TYR A 247 -6.73 3.30 -2.10
C TYR A 247 -7.11 4.44 -1.15
N ILE A 248 -6.30 4.69 -0.12
CA ILE A 248 -6.46 5.84 0.78
C ILE A 248 -6.36 7.14 -0.02
N PHE A 249 -5.35 7.29 -0.86
CA PHE A 249 -5.18 8.50 -1.67
C PHE A 249 -6.32 8.68 -2.68
N ALA A 250 -6.74 7.60 -3.35
CA ALA A 250 -7.87 7.63 -4.26
C ALA A 250 -9.20 7.97 -3.58
N SER A 251 -9.32 7.75 -2.27
CA SER A 251 -10.52 8.07 -1.51
C SER A 251 -10.49 9.45 -0.86
N VAL A 252 -9.36 9.85 -0.29
CA VAL A 252 -9.20 11.15 0.36
C VAL A 252 -9.20 12.28 -0.66
N TRP A 253 -8.58 12.06 -1.82
CA TRP A 253 -8.43 13.07 -2.88
C TRP A 253 -9.25 12.78 -4.13
N GLY A 254 -10.03 11.69 -4.17
CA GLY A 254 -10.89 11.31 -5.29
C GLY A 254 -12.36 11.12 -4.89
N HIS A 255 -13.21 10.80 -5.85
CA HIS A 255 -14.66 10.69 -5.64
C HIS A 255 -15.14 9.34 -5.08
N ARG A 256 -14.24 8.42 -4.70
CA ARG A 256 -14.61 7.08 -4.24
C ARG A 256 -14.56 6.98 -2.72
N ILE A 257 -15.65 6.56 -2.09
CA ILE A 257 -15.72 6.39 -0.64
C ILE A 257 -15.02 5.07 -0.28
N TYR A 258 -13.95 5.13 0.52
CA TYR A 258 -13.30 3.93 1.09
C TYR A 258 -14.01 3.54 2.38
N THR A 259 -14.79 2.46 2.32
CA THR A 259 -15.67 2.03 3.41
C THR A 259 -15.05 0.97 4.33
N ILE A 260 -13.83 0.48 4.03
CA ILE A 260 -13.24 -0.68 4.72
C ILE A 260 -12.25 -0.25 5.81
N TYR A 261 -12.75 0.44 6.84
CA TYR A 261 -11.94 0.91 7.98
C TYR A 261 -11.23 -0.22 8.75
N SER A 262 -11.82 -1.43 8.77
CA SER A 262 -11.25 -2.59 9.46
C SER A 262 -9.94 -3.07 8.84
N ILE A 263 -9.79 -2.98 7.52
CA ILE A 263 -8.56 -3.38 6.82
C ILE A 263 -7.43 -2.39 7.13
N LEU A 264 -7.74 -1.10 7.14
CA LEU A 264 -6.78 -0.05 7.49
C LEU A 264 -6.19 -0.26 8.89
N PHE A 265 -7.01 -0.69 9.85
CA PHE A 265 -6.53 -1.02 11.20
C PHE A 265 -5.56 -2.21 11.20
N ILE A 266 -5.86 -3.29 10.48
CA ILE A 266 -4.97 -4.47 10.39
C ILE A 266 -3.64 -4.10 9.75
N VAL A 267 -3.67 -3.34 8.65
CA VAL A 267 -2.48 -2.89 7.92
C VAL A 267 -1.63 -1.97 8.79
N PHE A 268 -2.26 -1.11 9.59
CA PHE A 268 -1.57 -0.27 10.56
C PHE A 268 -0.81 -1.11 11.61
N ILE A 269 -1.43 -2.17 12.16
CA ILE A 269 -0.76 -3.07 13.11
C ILE A 269 0.44 -3.77 12.44
N ILE A 270 0.29 -4.24 11.20
CA ILE A 270 1.38 -4.89 10.46
C ILE A 270 2.53 -3.91 10.23
N LEU A 271 2.23 -2.68 9.84
CA LEU A 271 3.22 -1.63 9.67
C LEU A 271 4.06 -1.44 10.95
N LEU A 272 3.41 -1.37 12.12
CA LEU A 272 4.11 -1.24 13.40
C LEU A 272 5.04 -2.42 13.69
N ILE A 273 4.58 -3.65 13.42
CA ILE A 273 5.36 -4.88 13.66
C ILE A 273 6.56 -4.94 12.72
N VAL A 274 6.35 -4.68 11.42
CA VAL A 274 7.40 -4.73 10.40
C VAL A 274 8.46 -3.66 10.67
N THR A 275 8.05 -2.43 11.00
CA THR A 275 8.99 -1.37 11.37
C THR A 275 9.80 -1.73 12.61
N ALA A 276 9.17 -2.25 13.67
CA ALA A 276 9.87 -2.69 14.88
C ALA A 276 10.89 -3.81 14.58
N PHE A 277 10.52 -4.74 13.70
CA PHE A 277 11.38 -5.85 13.35
C PHE A 277 12.61 -5.42 12.54
N ILE A 278 12.41 -4.61 11.50
CA ILE A 278 13.50 -4.11 10.65
C ILE A 278 14.47 -3.24 11.44
N THR A 279 13.95 -2.38 12.32
CA THR A 279 14.78 -1.51 13.16
C THR A 279 15.63 -2.31 14.14
N VAL A 280 15.09 -3.38 14.74
CA VAL A 280 15.87 -4.31 15.58
C VAL A 280 16.95 -5.03 14.78
N ALA A 281 16.62 -5.56 13.60
CA ALA A 281 17.58 -6.28 12.77
C ALA A 281 18.75 -5.39 12.33
N LEU A 282 18.47 -4.16 11.88
CA LEU A 282 19.51 -3.20 11.49
C LEU A 282 20.33 -2.71 12.69
N THR A 283 19.71 -2.54 13.86
CA THR A 283 20.42 -2.22 15.09
C THR A 283 21.37 -3.35 15.48
N TYR A 284 20.95 -4.61 15.36
CA TYR A 284 21.83 -5.76 15.60
C TYR A 284 23.05 -5.77 14.68
N PHE A 285 22.85 -5.63 13.36
CA PHE A 285 23.97 -5.58 12.41
C PHE A 285 24.90 -4.40 12.68
N GLN A 286 24.38 -3.25 13.13
CA GLN A 286 25.19 -2.12 13.53
C GLN A 286 26.05 -2.44 14.77
N LEU A 287 25.47 -3.06 15.80
CA LEU A 287 26.21 -3.47 17.00
C LEU A 287 27.26 -4.55 16.69
N ALA A 288 26.96 -5.48 15.77
CA ALA A 288 27.90 -6.49 15.31
C ALA A 288 29.10 -5.92 14.54
N ALA A 289 28.96 -4.71 13.99
CA ALA A 289 30.03 -3.95 13.34
C ALA A 289 30.80 -3.04 14.32
N GLU A 290 30.65 -3.24 15.64
CA GLU A 290 31.26 -2.45 16.71
C GLU A 290 30.85 -0.96 16.73
N ASP A 291 29.79 -0.59 16.01
CA ASP A 291 29.25 0.76 16.02
C ASP A 291 28.17 0.90 17.10
N HIS A 292 28.49 1.63 18.17
CA HIS A 292 27.61 1.81 19.32
C HIS A 292 26.64 2.99 19.19
N GLU A 293 26.66 3.77 18.09
CA GLU A 293 25.80 4.94 17.89
C GLU A 293 24.38 4.56 17.40
N TRP A 294 23.68 3.69 18.13
CA TRP A 294 22.41 3.12 17.68
C TRP A 294 21.17 3.98 17.96
N TRP A 295 21.25 4.95 18.87
CA TRP A 295 20.09 5.70 19.37
C TRP A 295 19.39 6.51 18.27
N TRP A 296 20.12 7.41 17.63
CA TRP A 296 19.56 8.24 16.55
C TRP A 296 19.31 7.43 15.28
N ARG A 297 20.15 6.44 14.99
CA ARG A 297 20.01 5.61 13.80
C ARG A 297 18.79 4.72 13.86
N SER A 298 18.48 4.11 15.00
CA SER A 298 17.25 3.30 15.18
C SER A 298 15.98 4.15 15.05
N PHE A 299 15.98 5.38 15.56
CA PHE A 299 14.87 6.32 15.39
C PHE A 299 14.68 6.73 13.92
N LEU A 300 15.75 7.15 13.24
CA LEU A 300 15.72 7.57 11.84
C LEU A 300 15.37 6.40 10.89
N CYS A 301 15.85 5.20 11.21
CA CYS A 301 15.53 3.95 10.53
C CYS A 301 14.04 3.60 10.65
N GLY A 302 13.44 3.78 11.82
CA GLY A 302 12.01 3.56 12.01
C GLY A 302 11.16 4.62 11.32
N GLY A 303 11.59 5.88 11.36
CA GLY A 303 10.86 7.00 10.77
C GLY A 303 10.95 7.07 9.24
N SER A 304 11.98 6.50 8.61
CA SER A 304 12.24 6.68 7.17
C SER A 304 11.08 6.25 6.26
N THR A 305 10.22 5.33 6.68
CA THR A 305 8.96 5.01 5.98
C THR A 305 8.09 6.24 5.72
N GLY A 306 8.04 7.21 6.65
CA GLY A 306 7.33 8.47 6.45
C GLY A 306 7.87 9.32 5.31
N LEU A 307 9.19 9.24 5.03
CA LEU A 307 9.80 9.91 3.89
C LEU A 307 9.42 9.23 2.57
N PHE A 308 9.31 7.90 2.55
CA PHE A 308 8.82 7.16 1.37
C PHE A 308 7.34 7.47 1.08
N ILE A 309 6.51 7.60 2.11
CA ILE A 309 5.11 8.04 1.95
C ILE A 309 5.07 9.44 1.33
N TYR A 310 5.93 10.36 1.78
CA TYR A 310 6.01 11.70 1.19
C TYR A 310 6.50 11.68 -0.27
N ALA A 311 7.48 10.82 -0.61
CA ALA A 311 7.92 10.62 -1.99
C ALA A 311 6.78 10.06 -2.88
N TYR A 312 5.95 9.17 -2.34
CA TYR A 312 4.75 8.70 -3.03
C TYR A 312 3.74 9.83 -3.25
N CYS A 313 3.62 10.79 -2.32
CA CYS A 313 2.75 11.96 -2.51
C CYS A 313 3.17 12.79 -3.75
N LEU A 314 4.49 12.95 -3.96
CA LEU A 314 5.01 13.62 -5.17
C LEU A 314 4.63 12.85 -6.43
N TYR A 315 4.84 11.53 -6.43
CA TYR A 315 4.45 10.67 -7.55
C TYR A 315 2.95 10.77 -7.85
N TYR A 316 2.11 10.65 -6.82
CA TYR A 316 0.65 10.72 -6.95
C TYR A 316 0.20 12.07 -7.53
N TYR A 317 0.79 13.16 -7.05
CA TYR A 317 0.46 14.51 -7.50
C TYR A 317 0.74 14.68 -9.00
N TYR A 318 1.93 14.29 -9.47
CA TYR A 318 2.34 14.50 -10.86
C TYR A 318 1.79 13.46 -11.85
N ALA A 319 1.70 12.20 -11.46
CA ALA A 319 1.36 11.12 -12.39
C ALA A 319 -0.13 10.77 -12.42
N ARG A 320 -0.91 11.18 -11.40
CA ARG A 320 -2.27 10.70 -11.22
C ARG A 320 -3.30 11.76 -10.86
N SER A 321 -2.90 12.84 -10.21
CA SER A 321 -3.84 13.86 -9.78
C SER A 321 -4.08 14.89 -10.89
N ASP A 322 -5.35 15.11 -11.26
CA ASP A 322 -5.75 16.22 -12.15
C ASP A 322 -5.82 17.57 -11.39
N MET A 323 -5.15 17.66 -10.24
CA MET A 323 -5.19 18.81 -9.33
C MET A 323 -4.28 19.92 -9.85
N SER A 324 -4.85 21.06 -10.25
CA SER A 324 -4.09 22.19 -10.81
C SER A 324 -4.30 23.48 -10.03
N GLY A 325 -3.30 24.36 -10.07
CA GLY A 325 -3.35 25.67 -9.40
C GLY A 325 -2.57 25.73 -8.08
N PHE A 326 -2.01 26.92 -7.81
CA PHE A 326 -1.09 27.17 -6.70
C PHE A 326 -1.68 26.91 -5.31
N MET A 327 -2.93 27.30 -5.10
CA MET A 327 -3.57 27.12 -3.80
C MET A 327 -3.82 25.62 -3.51
N GLN A 328 -4.25 24.88 -4.52
CA GLN A 328 -4.52 23.45 -4.42
C GLN A 328 -3.23 22.64 -4.21
N THR A 329 -2.13 23.00 -4.91
CA THR A 329 -0.81 22.39 -4.70
C THR A 329 -0.32 22.62 -3.28
N SER A 330 -0.40 23.86 -2.80
CA SER A 330 0.09 24.24 -1.46
C SER A 330 -0.67 23.51 -0.35
N PHE A 331 -2.01 23.42 -0.45
CA PHE A 331 -2.78 22.67 0.53
C PHE A 331 -2.47 21.18 0.52
N PHE A 332 -2.38 20.56 -0.67
CA PHE A 332 -2.05 19.15 -0.79
C PHE A 332 -0.70 18.83 -0.12
N PHE A 333 0.36 19.53 -0.53
CA PHE A 333 1.70 19.29 0.01
C PHE A 333 1.80 19.68 1.49
N GLY A 334 1.13 20.74 1.94
CA GLY A 334 1.09 21.14 3.34
C GLY A 334 0.48 20.06 4.24
N TYR A 335 -0.74 19.59 3.91
CA TYR A 335 -1.40 18.53 4.68
C TYR A 335 -0.62 17.22 4.63
N MET A 336 -0.14 16.82 3.45
CA MET A 336 0.63 15.59 3.30
C MET A 336 1.95 15.66 4.08
N ALA A 337 2.64 16.80 4.10
CA ALA A 337 3.85 16.98 4.90
C ALA A 337 3.57 16.82 6.40
N CYS A 338 2.49 17.40 6.92
CA CYS A 338 2.10 17.24 8.32
C CYS A 338 1.80 15.77 8.66
N ILE A 339 1.03 15.07 7.81
CA ILE A 339 0.70 13.66 8.02
C ILE A 339 1.95 12.79 7.96
N CYS A 340 2.81 12.97 6.96
CA CYS A 340 4.05 12.21 6.81
C CYS A 340 5.01 12.46 7.99
N TYR A 341 5.09 13.70 8.48
CA TYR A 341 5.86 14.02 9.68
C TYR A 341 5.32 13.32 10.93
N GLY A 342 3.99 13.23 11.08
CA GLY A 342 3.35 12.44 12.14
C GLY A 342 3.73 10.95 12.06
N PHE A 343 3.65 10.35 10.87
CA PHE A 343 4.09 8.96 10.65
C PHE A 343 5.58 8.76 10.93
N PHE A 344 6.43 9.70 10.52
CA PHE A 344 7.87 9.66 10.77
C PHE A 344 8.16 9.60 12.28
N LEU A 345 7.55 10.48 13.07
CA LEU A 345 7.74 10.50 14.53
C LEU A 345 7.19 9.25 15.20
N MET A 346 5.99 8.80 14.78
CA MET A 346 5.35 7.62 15.36
C MET A 346 6.15 6.34 15.11
N LEU A 347 6.51 6.08 13.85
CA LEU A 347 7.28 4.90 13.46
C LEU A 347 8.72 4.97 13.99
N GLY A 348 9.31 6.16 14.04
CA GLY A 348 10.61 6.38 14.68
C GLY A 348 10.58 6.02 16.17
N MET A 349 9.51 6.40 16.90
CA MET A 349 9.37 6.06 18.31
C MET A 349 9.19 4.55 18.53
N VAL A 350 8.41 3.89 17.68
CA VAL A 350 8.19 2.43 17.73
C VAL A 350 9.50 1.69 17.49
N GLY A 351 10.25 2.09 16.46
CA GLY A 351 11.57 1.54 16.14
C GLY A 351 12.58 1.74 17.27
N PHE A 352 12.67 2.96 17.82
CA PHE A 352 13.56 3.26 18.93
C PHE A 352 13.22 2.44 20.20
N ARG A 353 11.93 2.32 20.54
CA ARG A 353 11.51 1.51 21.70
C ARG A 353 11.82 0.03 21.51
N ALA A 354 11.59 -0.51 20.31
CA ALA A 354 11.90 -1.91 19.99
C ALA A 354 13.41 -2.17 20.09
N ALA A 355 14.24 -1.30 19.49
CA ALA A 355 15.69 -1.37 19.57
C ALA A 355 16.21 -1.25 21.01
N LEU A 356 15.67 -0.32 21.81
CA LEU A 356 16.04 -0.16 23.23
C LEU A 356 15.73 -1.42 24.06
N LEU A 357 14.57 -2.04 23.86
CA LEU A 357 14.20 -3.29 24.54
C LEU A 357 15.14 -4.43 24.14
N PHE A 358 15.46 -4.53 22.86
CA PHE A 358 16.40 -5.52 22.32
C PHE A 358 17.82 -5.34 22.88
N VAL A 359 18.37 -4.13 22.85
CA VAL A 359 19.71 -3.84 23.39
C VAL A 359 19.75 -4.16 24.88
N ARG A 360 18.74 -3.74 25.66
CA ARG A 360 18.66 -4.10 27.09
C ARG A 360 18.59 -5.60 27.33
N HIS A 361 17.97 -6.36 26.43
CA HIS A 361 17.89 -7.81 26.54
C HIS A 361 19.29 -8.45 26.35
N ILE A 362 20.03 -8.05 25.31
CA ILE A 362 21.39 -8.52 25.02
C ILE A 362 22.36 -8.20 26.17
N TYR A 363 22.40 -6.95 26.63
CA TYR A 363 23.35 -6.57 27.68
C TYR A 363 23.01 -7.12 29.07
N ARG A 364 21.76 -7.54 29.30
CA ARG A 364 21.38 -8.28 30.52
C ARG A 364 21.83 -9.74 30.47
N SER A 365 21.77 -10.38 29.30
CA SER A 365 22.23 -11.78 29.16
C SER A 365 23.75 -11.91 29.25
N ILE A 366 24.51 -10.87 28.89
CA ILE A 366 25.98 -10.87 28.97
C ILE A 366 26.49 -10.67 30.41
N LYS A 367 25.78 -9.91 31.26
CA LYS A 367 26.22 -9.59 32.63
C LYS A 367 25.83 -10.62 33.71
N CYS A 368 25.54 -11.86 33.30
CA CYS A 368 25.20 -12.95 34.21
C CYS A 368 26.25 -14.06 34.16
N GLU A 369 27.53 -13.73 34.25
CA GLU A 369 28.60 -14.59 34.77
C GLU A 369 29.53 -13.75 35.67
#